data_AF-A0A3M6GDL5-F1
#
_entry.id   AF-A0A3M6GDL5-F1
#
_cell.length_a   1.000
_cell.length_b   1.000
_cell.length_c   1.000
_cell.angle_alpha   90.00
_cell.angle_beta   90.00
_cell.angle_gamma   90.00
#
_symmetry.space_group_name_H-M   'P 1'
#
loop_
_entity.id
_entity.type
_entity.pdbx_description
1 polymer ?
#
loop_
_entity_poly.entity_id
_entity_poly.type
_entity_poly.pdbx_seq_one_letter_code
_entity_poly.pdbx_strand_id
1 'polypeptide(L)'
;MPDATCEFLQRQPLDVLILDCSMPPQPQPPRNHNDLTLALQTIDQLRPGKAVLTHIGHTLDAWLMGLPPGLPGHVLIGRDGMAL
;
A
#
# COMPACT_ATOMS: atom_id res chain seq x y z
N MET A 1 1.29 8.13 8.46
CA MET A 1 2.07 7.35 9.46
C MET A 1 2.74 8.32 10.43
N PRO A 2 2.89 8.00 11.73
CA PRO A 2 3.63 8.85 12.67
C PRO A 2 5.11 9.02 12.28
N ASP A 3 5.67 10.20 12.52
CA ASP A 3 7.02 10.57 12.07
C ASP A 3 8.12 9.64 12.61
N ALA A 4 8.06 9.30 13.90
CA ALA A 4 9.06 8.42 14.53
C ALA A 4 9.08 7.01 13.91
N THR A 5 7.93 6.49 13.48
CA THR A 5 7.84 5.21 12.77
C THR A 5 8.43 5.32 11.37
N CYS A 6 8.17 6.44 10.69
CA CYS A 6 8.75 6.72 9.37
C CYS A 6 10.28 6.75 9.44
N GLU A 7 10.83 7.55 10.35
CA GLU A 7 12.28 7.68 10.52
C GLU A 7 12.95 6.35 10.87
N PHE A 8 12.32 5.53 11.70
CA PHE A 8 12.85 4.22 12.05
C PHE A 8 12.90 3.29 10.84
N LEU A 9 11.81 3.22 10.07
CA LEU A 9 11.71 2.35 8.89
C LEU A 9 12.63 2.80 7.75
N GLN A 10 12.80 4.11 7.55
CA GLN A 10 13.70 4.68 6.54
C GLN A 10 15.18 4.34 6.79
N ARG A 11 15.56 4.00 8.03
CA ARG A 11 16.92 3.56 8.36
C ARG A 11 17.17 2.09 8.02
N GLN A 12 16.13 1.35 7.63
CA GLN A 12 16.23 -0.07 7.30
C GLN A 12 16.17 -0.25 5.77
N PRO A 13 17.01 -1.11 5.17
CA PRO A 13 16.86 -1.50 3.77
C PRO A 13 15.71 -2.50 3.65
N LEU A 14 14.49 -2.01 3.44
CA LEU A 14 13.31 -2.87 3.33
C LEU A 14 13.29 -3.60 1.98
N ASP A 15 13.58 -4.90 1.97
CA ASP A 15 13.41 -5.73 0.77
C ASP A 15 11.93 -5.87 0.39
N VAL A 16 11.06 -6.03 1.39
CA VAL A 16 9.61 -6.18 1.24
C VAL A 16 8.87 -5.37 2.30
N LEU A 17 7.87 -4.59 1.88
CA LEU A 17 6.91 -3.91 2.73
C LEU A 17 5.51 -4.48 2.51
N ILE A 18 4.92 -5.10 3.53
CA ILE A 18 3.49 -5.50 3.51
C ILE A 18 2.70 -4.42 4.24
N LEU A 19 1.78 -3.75 3.52
CA LEU A 19 1.07 -2.56 4.01
C LEU A 19 -0.44 -2.73 3.86
N ASP A 20 -1.21 -2.32 4.86
CA ASP A 20 -2.67 -2.31 4.76
C ASP A 20 -3.15 -1.27 3.74
N CYS A 21 -4.14 -1.62 2.93
CA CYS A 21 -4.83 -0.72 2.03
C CYS A 21 -6.25 -1.25 1.81
N SER A 22 -7.23 -0.61 2.46
CA SER A 22 -8.61 -1.13 2.48
C SER A 22 -9.54 -0.42 1.53
N MET A 23 -9.19 0.82 1.17
CA MET A 23 -10.08 1.73 0.47
C MET A 23 -9.45 2.21 -0.84
N PRO A 24 -10.25 2.42 -1.89
CA PRO A 24 -9.78 3.16 -3.07
C PRO A 24 -9.45 4.62 -2.67
N PRO A 25 -8.72 5.38 -3.50
CA PRO A 25 -8.41 6.79 -3.24
C PRO A 25 -9.63 7.56 -2.74
N GLN A 26 -9.54 8.14 -1.54
CA GLN A 26 -10.61 8.92 -0.95
C GLN A 26 -10.29 10.42 -1.01
N PRO A 27 -11.29 11.30 -1.14
CA PRO A 27 -11.07 12.75 -1.05
C PRO A 27 -10.57 13.22 0.31
N GLN A 28 -10.92 12.48 1.37
CA GLN A 28 -10.46 12.72 2.74
C GLN A 28 -9.79 11.46 3.27
N PRO A 29 -8.64 11.60 3.95
CA PRO A 29 -7.91 10.44 4.45
C PRO A 29 -8.76 9.67 5.47
N PRO A 30 -8.91 8.34 5.32
CA PRO A 30 -9.58 7.49 6.30
C PRO A 30 -8.88 7.52 7.66
N ARG A 31 -9.63 7.26 8.75
CA ARG A 31 -9.10 7.35 10.13
C ARG A 31 -8.32 6.11 10.58
N ASN A 32 -8.68 4.93 10.10
CA ASN A 32 -8.22 3.66 10.68
C ASN A 32 -7.41 2.75 9.74
N HIS A 33 -7.61 2.87 8.42
CA HIS A 33 -6.92 2.06 7.42
C HIS A 33 -6.46 2.95 6.30
N ASN A 34 -5.37 2.61 5.61
CA ASN A 34 -4.97 3.40 4.45
C ASN A 34 -5.97 3.26 3.31
N ASP A 35 -6.17 4.35 2.57
CA ASP A 35 -6.60 4.27 1.19
C ASP A 35 -5.39 4.05 0.28
N LEU A 36 -5.63 3.87 -1.01
CA LEU A 36 -4.53 3.65 -1.96
C LEU A 36 -3.58 4.84 -2.05
N THR A 37 -4.07 6.07 -1.91
CA THR A 37 -3.24 7.28 -1.95
C THR A 37 -2.21 7.29 -0.82
N LEU A 38 -2.66 7.06 0.42
CA LEU A 38 -1.81 7.02 1.60
C LEU A 38 -0.84 5.84 1.56
N ALA A 39 -1.29 4.68 1.07
CA ALA A 39 -0.46 3.50 0.93
C ALA A 39 0.69 3.76 -0.06
N LEU A 40 0.39 4.34 -1.23
CA LEU A 40 1.41 4.68 -2.24
C LEU A 40 2.36 5.78 -1.76
N GLN A 41 1.88 6.79 -1.03
CA GLN A 41 2.74 7.80 -0.40
C GLN A 41 3.70 7.17 0.61
N THR A 42 3.23 6.22 1.41
CA THR A 42 4.09 5.49 2.37
C THR A 42 5.15 4.67 1.65
N ILE A 43 4.77 3.99 0.55
CA ILE A 43 5.71 3.21 -0.27
C ILE A 43 6.77 4.12 -0.92
N ASP A 44 6.37 5.28 -1.45
CA ASP A 44 7.30 6.24 -2.06
C ASP A 44 8.29 6.84 -1.03
N GLN A 45 7.83 7.06 0.21
CA GLN A 45 8.67 7.54 1.30
C GLN A 45 9.68 6.50 1.81
N LEU A 46 9.28 5.23 1.86
CA LEU A 46 10.10 4.13 2.39
C LEU A 46 10.96 3.46 1.32
N ARG A 47 10.59 3.58 0.05
CA ARG A 47 11.27 3.00 -1.13
C ARG A 47 11.71 1.54 -0.94
N PRO A 48 10.78 0.63 -0.58
CA PRO A 48 11.12 -0.78 -0.43
C PRO A 48 11.44 -1.42 -1.78
N GLY A 49 12.16 -2.55 -1.77
CA GLY A 49 12.41 -3.34 -2.98
C GLY A 49 11.13 -3.85 -3.64
N LYS A 50 10.17 -4.31 -2.81
CA LYS A 50 8.79 -4.64 -3.20
C LYS A 50 7.81 -4.15 -2.15
N ALA A 51 6.63 -3.74 -2.57
CA ALA A 51 5.51 -3.45 -1.68
C ALA A 51 4.32 -4.36 -1.99
N VAL A 52 3.65 -4.87 -0.96
CA VAL A 52 2.45 -5.69 -1.09
C VAL A 52 1.31 -5.04 -0.31
N LEU A 53 0.27 -4.63 -1.03
CA LEU A 53 -0.94 -4.10 -0.44
C LEU A 53 -1.81 -5.27 0.03
N THR A 54 -2.21 -5.26 1.30
CA THR A 54 -3.07 -6.27 1.92
C THR A 54 -4.32 -5.64 2.55
N HIS A 55 -5.19 -6.46 3.13
CA HIS A 55 -6.46 -6.03 3.73
C HIS A 55 -7.35 -5.30 2.72
N ILE A 56 -7.40 -5.81 1.49
CA ILE A 56 -8.14 -5.23 0.37
C ILE A 56 -9.65 -5.31 0.66
N GLY A 57 -10.30 -4.16 0.82
CA GLY A 57 -11.75 -4.08 0.97
C GLY A 57 -12.47 -4.31 -0.36
N HIS A 58 -13.74 -4.72 -0.31
CA HIS A 58 -14.54 -4.98 -1.51
C HIS A 58 -14.66 -3.79 -2.46
N THR A 59 -14.69 -2.56 -1.91
CA THR A 59 -14.75 -1.33 -2.72
C THR A 59 -13.42 -1.06 -3.43
N LEU A 60 -12.29 -1.37 -2.81
CA LEU A 60 -10.97 -1.25 -3.42
C LEU A 60 -10.80 -2.31 -4.51
N ASP A 61 -11.20 -3.55 -4.25
CA ASP A 61 -11.13 -4.64 -5.22
C ASP A 61 -11.93 -4.30 -6.50
N ALA A 62 -13.18 -3.85 -6.36
CA ALA A 62 -13.99 -3.41 -7.49
C ALA A 62 -13.38 -2.21 -8.24
N TRP A 63 -12.76 -1.28 -7.50
CA TRP A 63 -12.08 -0.12 -8.10
C TRP A 63 -10.85 -0.54 -8.91
N LEU A 64 -10.06 -1.50 -8.42
CA LEU A 64 -8.89 -2.06 -9.11
C LEU A 64 -9.28 -2.76 -10.42
N MET A 65 -10.44 -3.41 -10.47
CA MET A 65 -10.94 -4.04 -11.72
C MET A 65 -11.32 -3.03 -12.80
N GLY A 66 -11.71 -1.80 -12.42
CA GLY A 66 -12.19 -0.77 -13.34
C GLY A 66 -11.10 0.14 -13.92
N LEU A 67 -9.85 0.01 -13.48
CA LEU A 67 -8.76 0.91 -13.90
C LEU A 67 -7.98 0.40 -15.11
N PRO A 68 -7.43 1.32 -15.93
CA PRO A 68 -6.31 1.00 -16.81
C PRO A 68 -5.10 0.54 -15.97
N PRO A 69 -4.19 -0.27 -16.55
CA PRO A 69 -3.00 -0.74 -15.84
C PRO A 69 -2.08 0.46 -15.54
N GLY A 70 -1.51 0.63 -14.36
CA GLY A 70 -1.50 -0.22 -13.19
C GLY A 70 -0.78 0.49 -12.04
N LEU A 71 -0.69 -0.21 -10.93
CA LEU A 71 0.14 0.19 -9.80
C LEU A 71 1.62 0.30 -10.25
N PRO A 72 2.46 1.05 -9.53
CA PRO A 72 3.90 1.06 -9.80
C PRO A 72 4.45 -0.37 -9.84
N GLY A 73 5.40 -0.67 -10.73
CA GLY A 73 5.83 -2.05 -11.01
C GLY A 73 6.41 -2.84 -9.82
N HIS A 74 6.77 -2.16 -8.73
CA HIS A 74 7.22 -2.79 -7.48
C HIS A 74 6.10 -2.96 -6.44
N VAL A 75 4.87 -2.55 -6.77
CA VAL A 75 3.68 -2.64 -5.91
C VAL A 75 2.79 -3.78 -6.39
N LEU A 76 2.52 -4.72 -5.50
CA LEU A 76 1.73 -5.92 -5.74
C LEU A 76 0.45 -5.86 -4.90
N ILE A 77 -0.64 -6.44 -5.41
CA ILE A 77 -1.84 -6.71 -4.61
C ILE A 77 -1.69 -8.09 -4.00
N GLY A 78 -1.70 -8.15 -2.67
CA GLY A 78 -1.68 -9.39 -1.90
C GLY A 78 -2.91 -10.24 -2.21
N ARG A 79 -2.71 -11.55 -2.25
CA ARG A 79 -3.77 -12.54 -2.47
C ARG A 79 -3.60 -13.68 -1.49
N ASP A 80 -4.70 -14.36 -1.18
CA ASP A 80 -4.69 -15.53 -0.32
C ASP A 80 -3.73 -16.59 -0.90
N GLY A 81 -2.81 -17.08 -0.07
CA GLY A 81 -1.80 -18.07 -0.47
C GLY A 81 -0.63 -17.53 -1.31
N MET A 82 -0.50 -16.20 -1.47
CA MET A 82 0.62 -15.60 -2.19
C MET A 82 1.97 -15.85 -1.48
N ALA A 83 3.00 -16.21 -2.27
CA ALA A 83 4.40 -16.35 -1.83
C ALA A 83 5.30 -15.42 -2.67
N LEU A 84 6.35 -14.86 -2.04
CA LEU A 84 7.24 -13.83 -2.60
C LEU A 84 8.68 -14.28 -2.74
#